data_AF-A0A6P0NB02-F1
#
_entry.id   AF-A0A6P0NB02-F1
#
_cell.length_a   1.000
_cell.length_b   1.000
_cell.length_c   1.000
_cell.angle_alpha   90.00
_cell.angle_beta   90.00
_cell.angle_gamma   90.00
#
_symmetry.space_group_name_H-M   'P 1'
#
loop_
_entity.id
_entity.type
_entity.pdbx_description
1 polymer ?
#
loop_
_entity_poly.entity_id
_entity_poly.type
_entity_poly.pdbx_seq_one_letter_code
_entity_poly.pdbx_strand_id
1 'polypeptide(L)'
;YVHYSPLSKLDTIRDKWITTDLDGWLSLHQFYPGVIERLEQILSTNTTQVYIVSTKEGRFINQLLLQQGIKLPQDRIIGKESKRPKHQTLRQLIETFPGEGVTLWFVEDRLKSLQSVQQQPDLKPVKLYLADWGYNTKTEQEFACNDQKIHLLSLEQFSQDFSNWID
;
A
#
# COMPACT_ATOMS: atom_id res chain seq x y z
N TYR A 1 -17.10 -29.65 13.43
CA TYR A 1 -17.05 -28.36 14.14
C TYR A 1 -16.16 -27.39 13.37
N VAL A 2 -16.74 -26.41 12.68
CA VAL A 2 -15.98 -25.42 11.92
C VAL A 2 -15.46 -24.36 12.90
N HIS A 3 -14.15 -24.35 13.15
CA HIS A 3 -13.50 -23.29 13.91
C HIS A 3 -13.52 -22.00 13.10
N TYR A 4 -14.46 -21.10 13.38
CA TYR A 4 -14.42 -19.73 12.86
C TYR A 4 -13.32 -18.95 13.59
N SER A 5 -12.28 -18.57 12.85
CA SER A 5 -11.22 -17.68 13.33
C SER A 5 -11.79 -16.27 13.60
N PRO A 6 -11.27 -15.50 14.57
CA PRO A 6 -11.72 -14.12 14.85
C PRO A 6 -11.73 -13.22 13.60
N LEU A 7 -10.84 -13.48 12.64
CA LEU A 7 -10.75 -12.75 11.37
C LEU A 7 -11.99 -12.99 10.49
N SER A 8 -12.54 -14.21 10.49
CA SER A 8 -13.72 -14.55 9.69
C SER A 8 -15.01 -13.89 10.19
N LYS A 9 -15.10 -13.58 11.49
CA LYS A 9 -16.22 -12.82 12.06
C LYS A 9 -16.19 -11.36 11.63
N LEU A 10 -15.02 -10.73 11.60
CA LEU A 10 -14.85 -9.35 11.14
C LEU A 10 -15.23 -9.21 9.67
N ASP A 11 -14.79 -10.15 8.83
CA ASP A 11 -15.11 -10.16 7.41
C ASP A 11 -16.62 -10.36 7.18
N THR A 12 -17.28 -11.25 7.95
CA THR A 12 -18.73 -11.44 7.88
C THR A 12 -19.52 -10.18 8.30
N ILE A 13 -19.05 -9.46 9.32
CA ILE A 13 -19.67 -8.19 9.75
C ILE A 13 -19.50 -7.12 8.68
N ARG A 14 -18.30 -7.01 8.08
CA ARG A 14 -18.03 -6.11 6.95
C ARG A 14 -18.94 -6.43 5.78
N ASP A 15 -19.06 -7.70 5.40
CA ASP A 15 -19.93 -8.14 4.32
C ASP A 15 -21.39 -7.77 4.56
N LYS A 16 -21.92 -8.08 5.75
CA LYS A 16 -23.29 -7.68 6.11
C LYS A 16 -23.48 -6.18 6.01
N TRP A 17 -22.57 -5.41 6.58
CA TRP A 17 -22.70 -3.95 6.60
C TRP A 17 -22.61 -3.35 5.19
N ILE A 18 -21.69 -3.83 4.37
CA ILE A 18 -21.53 -3.44 2.95
C ILE A 18 -22.78 -3.80 2.15
N THR A 19 -23.41 -4.94 2.40
CA THR A 19 -24.65 -5.33 1.71
C THR A 19 -25.85 -4.48 2.12
N THR A 20 -25.89 -3.99 3.36
CA THR A 20 -27.03 -3.23 3.90
C THR A 20 -26.87 -1.72 3.78
N ASP A 21 -25.63 -1.21 3.81
CA ASP A 21 -25.30 0.22 3.85
C ASP A 21 -23.84 0.43 3.41
N LEU A 22 -23.60 0.31 2.11
CA LEU A 22 -22.29 0.53 1.51
C LEU A 22 -21.79 1.97 1.75
N ASP A 23 -22.65 2.96 1.57
CA ASP A 23 -22.29 4.37 1.69
C ASP A 23 -21.92 4.73 3.13
N GLY A 24 -22.67 4.25 4.12
CA GLY A 24 -22.34 4.42 5.53
C GLY A 24 -21.04 3.73 5.92
N TRP A 25 -20.78 2.51 5.44
CA TRP A 25 -19.50 1.82 5.70
C TRP A 25 -18.31 2.55 5.06
N LEU A 26 -18.47 3.03 3.82
CA LEU A 26 -17.46 3.79 3.11
C LEU A 26 -17.17 5.13 3.79
N SER A 27 -18.19 5.81 4.32
CA SER A 27 -18.04 7.11 5.00
C SER A 27 -17.12 7.07 6.23
N LEU A 28 -16.96 5.90 6.84
CA LEU A 28 -16.04 5.67 7.98
C LEU A 28 -14.57 5.61 7.57
N HIS A 29 -14.29 5.58 6.27
CA HIS A 29 -12.93 5.54 5.74
C HIS A 29 -12.61 6.89 5.11
N GLN A 30 -11.61 7.57 5.67
CA GLN A 30 -11.09 8.81 5.12
C GLN A 30 -9.69 8.57 4.57
N PHE A 31 -9.45 9.07 3.37
CA PHE A 31 -8.10 9.14 2.82
C PHE A 31 -7.34 10.27 3.52
N TYR A 32 -6.03 10.09 3.65
CA TYR A 32 -5.18 11.17 4.10
C TYR A 32 -5.18 12.30 3.07
N PRO A 33 -5.14 13.58 3.50
CA PRO A 33 -5.10 14.72 2.58
C PRO A 33 -3.99 14.57 1.52
N GLY A 34 -4.30 14.88 0.26
CA GLY A 34 -3.35 14.83 -0.85
C GLY A 34 -3.15 13.45 -1.49
N VAL A 35 -3.58 12.36 -0.85
CA VAL A 35 -3.36 11.00 -1.38
C VAL A 35 -4.17 10.75 -2.65
N ILE A 36 -5.43 11.18 -2.70
CA ILE A 36 -6.28 10.97 -3.87
C ILE A 36 -5.78 11.79 -5.04
N GLU A 37 -5.51 13.07 -4.81
CA GLU A 37 -4.98 14.00 -5.81
C GLU A 37 -3.65 13.49 -6.38
N ARG A 38 -2.78 12.97 -5.52
CA ARG A 38 -1.51 12.37 -5.96
C ARG A 38 -1.72 11.12 -6.80
N LEU A 39 -2.65 10.23 -6.43
CA LEU A 39 -2.98 9.04 -7.21
C LEU A 39 -3.54 9.42 -8.59
N GLU A 40 -4.43 10.41 -8.67
CA GLU A 40 -4.95 10.92 -9.95
C GLU A 40 -3.82 11.41 -10.86
N GLN A 41 -2.91 12.22 -10.32
CA GLN A 41 -1.76 12.72 -11.06
C GLN A 41 -0.90 11.58 -11.61
N ILE A 42 -0.52 10.61 -10.77
CA ILE A 42 0.31 9.46 -11.18
C ILE A 42 -0.39 8.65 -12.29
N LEU A 43 -1.68 8.40 -12.13
CA LEU A 43 -2.46 7.61 -13.08
C LEU A 43 -2.69 8.36 -14.41
N SER A 44 -2.73 9.70 -14.38
CA SER A 44 -2.94 10.53 -15.58
C SER A 44 -1.72 10.59 -16.51
N THR A 45 -0.50 10.50 -15.99
CA THR A 45 0.73 10.57 -16.79
C THR A 45 1.06 9.24 -17.47
N ASN A 46 0.56 8.13 -16.93
CA ASN A 46 0.79 6.76 -17.42
C ASN A 46 2.29 6.37 -17.55
N THR A 47 3.19 7.11 -16.90
CA THR A 47 4.63 6.83 -16.86
C THR A 47 5.02 5.95 -15.68
N THR A 48 4.20 5.95 -14.63
CA THR A 48 4.40 5.18 -13.40
C THR A 48 3.19 4.29 -13.13
N GLN A 49 3.44 3.03 -12.82
CA GLN A 49 2.37 2.09 -12.47
C GLN A 49 2.16 2.06 -10.95
N VAL A 50 0.90 2.17 -10.52
CA VAL A 50 0.51 2.08 -9.11
C VAL A 50 0.00 0.68 -8.80
N TYR A 51 0.51 0.09 -7.72
CA TYR A 51 0.02 -1.15 -7.14
C TYR A 51 -0.35 -0.94 -5.68
N ILE A 52 -1.42 -1.57 -5.21
CA ILE A 52 -1.79 -1.59 -3.79
C ILE A 52 -1.58 -3.00 -3.25
N VAL A 53 -0.75 -3.15 -2.22
CA VAL A 53 -0.45 -4.45 -1.57
C VAL A 53 -0.93 -4.42 -0.12
N SER A 54 -2.02 -5.13 0.17
CA SER A 54 -2.75 -4.98 1.42
C SER A 54 -3.19 -6.30 2.04
N THR A 55 -3.40 -6.28 3.36
CA THR A 55 -4.08 -7.35 4.11
C THR A 55 -5.59 -7.15 4.19
N LYS A 56 -6.13 -6.09 3.58
CA LYS A 56 -7.56 -5.90 3.31
C LYS A 56 -7.94 -6.66 2.04
N GLU A 57 -9.16 -7.16 1.95
CA GLU A 57 -9.64 -7.80 0.73
C GLU A 57 -9.66 -6.80 -0.43
N GLY A 58 -9.18 -7.22 -1.61
CA GLY A 58 -9.01 -6.33 -2.76
C GLY A 58 -10.32 -5.66 -3.19
N ARG A 59 -11.44 -6.37 -3.09
CA ARG A 59 -12.78 -5.83 -3.41
C ARG A 59 -13.13 -4.58 -2.61
N PHE A 60 -12.74 -4.52 -1.33
CA PHE A 60 -13.04 -3.37 -0.48
C PHE A 60 -12.15 -2.17 -0.78
N ILE A 61 -10.90 -2.42 -1.17
CA ILE A 61 -9.97 -1.37 -1.64
C ILE A 61 -10.51 -0.78 -2.93
N ASN A 62 -10.93 -1.63 -3.87
CA ASN A 62 -11.51 -1.20 -5.13
C ASN A 62 -12.74 -0.30 -4.92
N GLN A 63 -13.65 -0.68 -4.02
CA GLN A 63 -14.83 0.15 -3.69
C GLN A 63 -14.43 1.52 -3.10
N LEU A 64 -13.45 1.56 -2.19
CA LEU A 64 -12.96 2.81 -1.61
C LEU A 64 -12.35 3.74 -2.67
N LEU A 65 -11.56 3.19 -3.60
CA LEU A 65 -10.99 3.96 -4.70
C LEU A 65 -12.07 4.50 -5.65
N LEU A 66 -13.03 3.65 -6.03
CA LEU A 66 -14.11 4.02 -6.94
C LEU A 66 -14.98 5.16 -6.38
N GLN A 67 -15.21 5.19 -5.06
CA GLN A 67 -15.94 6.29 -4.42
C GLN A 67 -15.23 7.63 -4.56
N GLN A 68 -13.89 7.61 -4.64
CA GLN A 68 -13.06 8.80 -4.87
C GLN A 68 -12.82 9.07 -6.37
N GLY A 69 -13.50 8.35 -7.28
CA GLY A 69 -13.30 8.48 -8.73
C GLY A 69 -12.06 7.77 -9.27
N ILE A 70 -11.26 7.12 -8.43
CA ILE A 70 -10.04 6.40 -8.83
C ILE A 70 -10.40 5.04 -9.42
N LYS A 71 -10.02 4.80 -10.68
CA LYS A 71 -10.12 3.51 -11.34
C LYS A 71 -8.75 2.87 -11.46
N LEU A 72 -8.47 1.90 -10.59
CA LEU A 72 -7.26 1.08 -10.66
C LEU A 72 -7.61 -0.31 -11.21
N PRO A 73 -6.85 -0.86 -12.18
CA PRO A 73 -7.03 -2.23 -12.64
C PRO A 73 -6.99 -3.24 -11.48
N GLN A 74 -7.89 -4.23 -11.50
CA GLN A 74 -8.06 -5.17 -10.39
C GLN A 74 -6.81 -6.01 -10.12
N ASP A 75 -6.04 -6.34 -11.18
CA ASP A 75 -4.76 -7.04 -11.10
C ASP A 75 -3.65 -6.20 -10.45
N ARG A 76 -3.86 -4.89 -10.26
CA ARG A 76 -2.97 -4.00 -9.51
C ARG A 76 -3.37 -3.82 -8.04
N ILE A 77 -4.47 -4.46 -7.61
CA ILE A 77 -4.91 -4.51 -6.21
C ILE A 77 -4.63 -5.90 -5.65
N ILE A 78 -3.52 -6.04 -4.94
CA ILE A 78 -3.08 -7.30 -4.32
C ILE A 78 -3.59 -7.34 -2.88
N GLY A 79 -4.82 -7.85 -2.72
CA GLY A 79 -5.49 -7.96 -1.43
C GLY A 79 -5.15 -9.22 -0.62
N LYS A 80 -5.80 -9.35 0.52
CA LYS A 80 -5.71 -10.47 1.48
C LYS A 80 -5.84 -11.85 0.83
N GLU A 81 -6.71 -11.97 -0.16
CA GLU A 81 -7.01 -13.18 -0.90
C GLU A 81 -5.80 -13.78 -1.60
N SER A 82 -4.77 -12.97 -1.89
CA SER A 82 -3.49 -13.43 -2.47
C SER A 82 -2.71 -14.34 -1.53
N LYS A 83 -2.93 -14.24 -0.20
CA LYS A 83 -2.22 -14.99 0.86
C LYS A 83 -0.70 -14.99 0.69
N ARG A 84 -0.16 -13.90 0.14
CA ARG A 84 1.25 -13.79 -0.23
C ARG A 84 1.97 -12.75 0.64
N PRO A 85 3.15 -13.06 1.19
CA PRO A 85 4.00 -12.07 1.83
C PRO A 85 4.38 -10.93 0.87
N LYS A 86 4.45 -9.69 1.36
CA LYS A 86 4.72 -8.51 0.52
C LYS A 86 6.00 -8.66 -0.30
N HIS A 87 7.09 -9.16 0.29
CA HIS A 87 8.34 -9.37 -0.41
C HIS A 87 8.22 -10.30 -1.64
N GLN A 88 7.36 -11.33 -1.59
CA GLN A 88 7.12 -12.20 -2.76
C GLN A 88 6.31 -11.48 -3.83
N THR A 89 5.36 -10.63 -3.44
CA THR A 89 4.62 -9.77 -4.39
C THR A 89 5.57 -8.82 -5.11
N LEU A 90 6.46 -8.14 -4.38
CA LEU A 90 7.43 -7.21 -4.98
C LEU A 90 8.36 -7.91 -5.97
N ARG A 91 8.81 -9.14 -5.65
CA ARG A 91 9.60 -9.97 -6.57
C ARG A 91 8.88 -10.23 -7.89
N GLN A 92 7.61 -10.64 -7.83
CA GLN A 92 6.82 -10.88 -9.05
C GLN A 92 6.59 -9.61 -9.86
N LEU A 93 6.44 -8.46 -9.20
CA LEU A 93 6.32 -7.18 -9.90
C LEU A 93 7.60 -6.86 -10.67
N ILE A 94 8.77 -7.07 -10.05
CA ILE A 94 10.07 -6.90 -10.72
C ILE A 94 10.18 -7.83 -11.93
N GLU A 95 9.81 -9.11 -11.78
CA GLU A 95 9.84 -10.10 -12.86
C GLU A 95 8.87 -9.78 -14.00
N THR A 96 7.75 -9.12 -13.71
CA THR A 96 6.74 -8.70 -14.71
C THR A 96 7.21 -7.55 -15.58
N PHE A 97 8.16 -6.74 -15.07
CA PHE A 97 8.73 -5.61 -15.80
C PHE A 97 10.25 -5.80 -16.01
N PRO A 98 10.66 -6.79 -16.83
CA PRO A 98 12.07 -7.09 -17.04
C PRO A 98 12.74 -5.96 -17.85
N GLY A 99 13.78 -5.35 -17.28
CA GLY A 99 14.60 -4.32 -17.92
C GLY A 99 15.41 -3.52 -16.90
N GLU A 100 16.59 -3.04 -17.28
CA GLU A 100 17.58 -2.40 -16.37
C GLU A 100 17.15 -1.01 -15.83
N GLY A 101 15.92 -0.54 -16.08
CA GLY A 101 15.47 0.82 -15.74
C GLY A 101 14.26 0.93 -14.81
N VAL A 102 13.68 -0.18 -14.35
CA VAL A 102 12.47 -0.13 -13.50
C VAL A 102 12.86 0.12 -12.04
N THR A 103 12.55 1.32 -11.54
CA THR A 103 12.65 1.62 -10.11
C THR A 103 11.33 1.23 -9.43
N LEU A 104 11.40 0.33 -8.44
CA LEU A 104 10.25 0.02 -7.59
C LEU A 104 10.36 0.80 -6.29
N TRP A 105 9.40 1.68 -6.02
CA TRP A 105 9.23 2.37 -4.73
C TRP A 105 8.15 1.64 -3.92
N PHE A 106 8.50 1.19 -2.72
CA PHE A 106 7.59 0.53 -1.80
C PHE A 106 7.34 1.42 -0.57
N VAL A 107 6.14 1.98 -0.49
CA VAL A 107 5.67 2.87 0.59
C VAL A 107 4.76 2.08 1.52
N GLU A 108 5.05 2.11 2.82
CA GLU A 108 4.35 1.32 3.84
C GLU A 108 4.41 2.01 5.20
N ASP A 109 3.35 1.91 6.01
CA ASP A 109 3.31 2.50 7.36
C ASP A 109 3.77 1.53 8.47
N ARG A 110 4.04 0.27 8.13
CA ARG A 110 4.52 -0.78 9.05
C ARG A 110 5.99 -1.08 8.85
N LEU A 111 6.82 -0.66 9.80
CA LEU A 111 8.27 -0.88 9.77
C LEU A 111 8.66 -2.36 9.60
N LYS A 112 7.97 -3.28 10.28
CA LYS A 112 8.24 -4.73 10.16
C LYS A 112 8.06 -5.26 8.73
N SER A 113 7.11 -4.72 7.97
CA SER A 113 6.91 -5.08 6.57
C SER A 113 8.12 -4.66 5.73
N LEU A 114 8.62 -3.43 5.95
CA LEU A 114 9.79 -2.89 5.25
C LEU A 114 11.05 -3.68 5.59
N GLN A 115 11.28 -3.99 6.88
CA GLN A 115 12.42 -4.81 7.32
C GLN A 115 12.39 -6.22 6.70
N SER A 116 11.21 -6.83 6.57
CA SER A 116 11.07 -8.13 5.90
C SER A 116 11.51 -8.08 4.43
N VAL A 117 11.26 -6.97 3.73
CA VAL A 117 11.75 -6.72 2.37
C VAL A 117 13.25 -6.43 2.36
N GLN A 118 13.73 -5.58 3.28
CA GLN A 118 15.14 -5.20 3.43
C GLN A 118 16.08 -6.41 3.64
N GLN A 119 15.56 -7.48 4.27
CA GLN A 119 16.27 -8.74 4.50
C GLN A 119 16.43 -9.61 3.24
N GLN A 120 15.72 -9.30 2.14
CA GLN A 120 15.80 -10.08 0.89
C GLN A 120 16.92 -9.53 0.00
N PRO A 121 17.99 -10.31 -0.28
CA PRO A 121 19.11 -9.83 -1.09
C PRO A 121 18.70 -9.44 -2.51
N ASP A 122 17.75 -10.17 -3.09
CA ASP A 122 17.23 -9.97 -4.44
C ASP A 122 16.30 -8.74 -4.57
N LEU A 123 15.83 -8.19 -3.45
CA LEU A 123 15.03 -6.96 -3.41
C LEU A 123 15.84 -5.72 -3.01
N LYS A 124 17.17 -5.81 -2.98
CA LYS A 124 18.06 -4.66 -2.75
C LYS A 124 17.77 -3.46 -3.67
N PRO A 125 17.34 -3.62 -4.93
CA PRO A 125 17.00 -2.48 -5.79
C PRO A 125 15.70 -1.75 -5.41
N VAL A 126 14.84 -2.34 -4.56
CA VAL A 126 13.59 -1.71 -4.14
C VAL A 126 13.89 -0.55 -3.20
N LYS A 127 13.36 0.63 -3.51
CA LYS A 127 13.43 1.80 -2.61
C LYS A 127 12.35 1.69 -1.55
N LEU A 128 12.75 1.67 -0.28
CA LEU A 128 11.85 1.44 0.85
C LEU A 128 11.53 2.75 1.55
N TYR A 129 10.24 3.03 1.75
CA TYR A 129 9.75 4.23 2.42
C TYR A 129 8.83 3.87 3.58
N LEU A 130 9.20 4.29 4.79
CA LEU A 130 8.28 4.33 5.91
C LEU A 130 7.45 5.60 5.79
N ALA A 131 6.15 5.45 5.57
CA ALA A 131 5.21 6.55 5.68
C ALA A 131 5.19 7.05 7.13
N ASP A 132 5.43 8.34 7.38
CA ASP A 132 5.37 8.90 8.74
C ASP A 132 3.92 9.12 9.25
N TRP A 133 2.94 8.85 8.39
CA TRP A 133 1.53 8.76 8.68
C TRP A 133 1.07 7.31 8.78
N GLY A 134 -0.07 7.06 9.43
CA GLY A 134 -0.60 5.71 9.65
C GLY A 134 -0.36 5.21 11.06
N TYR A 135 -0.04 3.92 11.22
CA TYR A 135 -0.01 3.25 12.52
C TYR A 135 1.38 3.10 13.15
N ASN A 136 2.45 3.63 12.53
CA ASN A 136 3.79 3.59 13.13
C ASN A 136 3.92 4.51 14.33
N THR A 137 4.91 4.20 15.15
CA THR A 137 5.28 4.93 16.37
C THR A 137 6.46 5.86 16.12
N LYS A 138 6.65 6.85 17.00
CA LYS A 138 7.82 7.75 16.94
C LYS A 138 9.16 7.00 16.98
N THR A 139 9.24 5.92 17.76
CA THR A 139 10.42 5.05 17.79
C THR A 139 10.69 4.36 16.45
N GLU A 140 9.64 3.94 15.73
CA GLU A 140 9.79 3.37 14.39
C GLU A 140 10.20 4.43 13.36
N GLN A 141 9.72 5.67 13.49
CA GLN A 141 10.16 6.80 12.67
C GLN A 141 11.63 7.14 12.92
N GLU A 142 12.05 7.23 14.19
CA GLU A 142 13.44 7.44 14.58
C GLU A 142 14.36 6.32 14.08
N PHE A 143 13.89 5.06 14.06
CA PHE A 143 14.62 3.96 13.46
C PHE A 143 14.86 4.22 11.96
N ALA A 144 13.82 4.58 11.21
CA ALA A 144 13.93 4.86 9.78
C ALA A 144 14.88 6.04 9.51
N CYS A 145 14.83 7.12 10.30
CA CYS A 145 15.76 8.25 10.18
C CYS A 145 17.25 7.85 10.34
N ASN A 146 17.52 6.78 11.08
CA ASN A 146 18.87 6.27 11.32
C ASN A 146 19.24 5.06 10.43
N ASP A 147 18.32 4.57 9.60
CA ASP A 147 18.55 3.44 8.69
C ASP A 147 19.06 3.94 7.33
N GLN A 148 19.98 3.20 6.71
CA GLN A 148 20.58 3.60 5.42
C GLN A 148 19.74 3.18 4.19
N LYS A 149 18.71 2.35 4.37
CA LYS A 149 17.93 1.75 3.29
C LYS A 149 16.43 2.05 3.37
N ILE A 150 15.91 2.34 4.57
CA ILE A 150 14.51 2.71 4.78
C ILE A 150 14.44 4.22 4.98
N HIS A 151 13.85 4.92 4.03
CA HIS A 151 13.69 6.37 4.10
C HIS A 151 12.36 6.72 4.78
N LEU A 152 12.37 7.70 5.70
CA LEU A 152 11.12 8.25 6.20
C LEU A 152 10.52 9.14 5.10
N LEU A 153 9.23 8.98 4.81
CA LEU A 153 8.49 9.77 3.84
C LEU A 153 7.35 10.47 4.55
N SER A 154 7.28 11.80 4.44
CA SER A 154 6.15 12.55 5.00
C SER A 154 4.95 12.56 4.07
N LEU A 155 3.75 12.75 4.62
CA LEU A 155 2.53 12.87 3.81
C LEU A 155 2.61 14.04 2.81
N GLU A 156 3.27 15.13 3.24
CA GLU A 156 3.55 16.28 2.38
C GLU A 156 4.46 15.90 1.21
N GLN A 157 5.57 15.22 1.47
CA GLN A 157 6.50 14.76 0.42
C GLN A 157 5.83 13.76 -0.53
N PHE A 158 5.03 12.82 -0.01
CA PHE A 158 4.29 11.86 -0.83
C PHE A 158 3.43 12.54 -1.89
N SER A 159 2.82 13.68 -1.52
CA SER A 159 1.95 14.47 -2.39
C SER A 159 2.72 15.29 -3.45
N GLN A 160 4.05 15.33 -3.36
CA GLN A 160 4.92 16.02 -4.31
C GLN A 160 5.48 15.08 -5.39
N ASP A 161 6.19 15.67 -6.36
CA ASP A 161 6.85 14.93 -7.43
C ASP A 161 7.88 13.93 -6.89
N PHE A 162 8.13 12.83 -7.62
CA PHE A 162 9.00 11.74 -7.14
C PHE A 162 10.45 12.18 -6.92
N SER A 163 10.87 13.29 -7.55
CA SER A 163 12.18 13.91 -7.31
C SER A 163 12.34 14.46 -5.90
N ASN A 164 11.25 14.79 -5.21
CA ASN A 164 11.26 15.33 -3.84
C ASN A 164 11.15 14.22 -2.77
N TRP A 165 11.10 12.95 -3.18
CA TRP A 165 11.05 11.82 -2.24
C TRP A 165 12.43 11.38 -1.78
N ILE A 166 13.49 11.93 -2.38
CA ILE A 166 14.87 11.55 -2.10
C ILE A 166 15.65 12.84 -1.89
N ASP A 167 15.75 13.25 -0.63
CA ASP A 167 16.80 14.14 -0.12
C ASP A 167 17.52 13.43 1.02
#